data_AF-A0A366WEY1-F1
#
_entry.id   AF-A0A366WEY1-F1
#
_cell.length_a   1.000
_cell.length_b   1.000
_cell.length_c   1.000
_cell.angle_alpha   90.00
_cell.angle_beta   90.00
_cell.angle_gamma   90.00
#
_symmetry.space_group_name_H-M   'P 1'
#
loop_
_entity.id
_entity.type
_entity.pdbx_description
1 polymer ?
#
loop_
_entity_poly.entity_id
_entity_poly.type
_entity_poly.pdbx_seq_one_letter_code
_entity_poly.pdbx_strand_id
1 'polypeptide(L)'
;MIINHEKKIVFIHIPKCAGKVIREILSDGDSYGKFWDWEYSDKTNSWHDLAHIPLHNLYHYDEWKWLHIYKVIAVIRDPLDRFLSSYKEHKKQHKRNISITKILKELDPIRVANDPRYIHFCPQSYFTTYNGENIIDYFLHQETLKDDLLKISEELNLNKAQISKIEALEPPQKFNTNSSKLSRKLISNIYNIYEEDFNNYNYSIPPQIIKKKFIPGDFINTCNKYFPYNPPFRKSHRGLFSKTIKKLKYKVKIKNDI
;
A
#
# COMPACT_ATOMS: atom_id res chain seq x y z
N MET A 1 -0.27 6.57 7.17
CA MET A 1 0.16 5.45 8.03
C MET A 1 -0.11 5.78 9.50
N ILE A 2 -0.24 4.79 10.38
CA ILE A 2 -0.22 4.94 11.85
C ILE A 2 0.82 3.99 12.41
N ILE A 3 1.60 4.43 13.39
CA ILE A 3 2.49 3.56 14.16
C ILE A 3 2.12 3.71 15.63
N ASN A 4 1.65 2.61 16.22
CA ASN A 4 1.21 2.56 17.61
C ASN A 4 2.20 1.73 18.43
N HIS A 5 3.07 2.39 19.17
CA HIS A 5 4.12 1.74 19.96
C HIS A 5 3.57 0.96 21.15
N GLU A 6 2.51 1.46 21.79
CA GLU A 6 1.87 0.79 22.93
C GLU A 6 1.33 -0.58 22.50
N LYS A 7 0.61 -0.62 21.37
CA LYS A 7 -0.01 -1.84 20.86
C LYS A 7 0.90 -2.65 19.94
N LYS A 8 2.07 -2.11 19.57
CA LYS A 8 3.01 -2.68 18.59
C LYS A 8 2.32 -3.00 17.26
N ILE A 9 1.61 -2.00 16.71
CA ILE A 9 0.87 -2.10 15.45
C ILE A 9 1.37 -1.04 14.47
N VAL A 10 1.49 -1.42 13.20
CA VAL A 10 1.61 -0.50 12.06
C VAL A 10 0.37 -0.64 11.20
N PHE A 11 -0.34 0.46 10.95
CA PHE A 11 -1.40 0.51 9.94
C PHE A 11 -0.87 1.18 8.67
N ILE A 12 -0.75 0.40 7.59
CA ILE A 12 -0.45 0.91 6.26
C ILE A 12 -1.72 1.50 5.66
N HIS A 13 -1.68 2.81 5.42
CA HIS A 13 -2.84 3.55 4.95
C HIS A 13 -2.89 3.56 3.42
N ILE A 14 -3.66 2.64 2.87
CA ILE A 14 -3.92 2.55 1.43
C ILE A 14 -5.02 3.56 1.05
N PRO A 15 -4.81 4.41 0.04
CA PRO A 15 -5.81 5.39 -0.38
C PRO A 15 -7.16 4.76 -0.71
N LYS A 16 -8.22 5.37 -0.17
CA LYS A 16 -9.64 5.04 -0.43
C LYS A 16 -10.08 3.65 0.04
N CYS A 17 -9.35 3.06 0.98
CA CYS A 17 -9.65 1.80 1.68
C CYS A 17 -10.02 2.05 3.16
N ALA A 18 -11.00 2.91 3.43
CA ALA A 18 -11.49 3.20 4.79
C ALA A 18 -10.44 3.63 5.85
N GLY A 19 -9.28 4.18 5.46
CA GLY A 19 -8.25 4.53 6.46
C GLY A 19 -8.62 5.61 7.47
N LYS A 20 -9.62 6.46 7.17
CA LYS A 20 -10.20 7.37 8.17
C LYS A 20 -10.83 6.60 9.34
N VAL A 21 -11.54 5.52 9.05
CA VAL A 21 -12.17 4.67 10.07
C VAL A 21 -11.12 4.03 10.97
N ILE A 22 -10.07 3.45 10.38
CA ILE A 22 -8.96 2.87 11.16
C ILE A 22 -8.27 3.93 12.01
N ARG A 23 -8.07 5.15 11.50
CA ARG A 23 -7.52 6.26 12.29
C ARG A 23 -8.40 6.63 13.48
N GLU A 24 -9.72 6.66 13.31
CA GLU A 24 -10.65 6.94 14.41
C GLU A 24 -10.66 5.83 15.48
N ILE A 25 -10.37 4.58 15.10
CA ILE A 25 -10.24 3.45 16.02
C ILE A 25 -8.88 3.47 16.73
N LEU A 26 -7.79 3.75 16.02
CA LEU A 26 -6.41 3.68 16.53
C LEU A 26 -5.81 5.02 16.98
N SER A 27 -6.62 6.10 17.02
CA SER A 27 -6.18 7.47 17.32
C SER A 27 -5.41 7.61 18.62
N ASP A 28 -5.73 6.77 19.59
CA ASP A 28 -5.34 6.91 20.99
C ASP A 28 -3.85 6.60 21.23
N GLY A 29 -3.14 6.11 20.21
CA GLY A 29 -1.70 5.81 20.29
C GLY A 29 -0.93 6.09 19.01
N ASP A 30 -1.39 7.02 18.16
CA ASP A 30 -0.60 7.49 17.01
C ASP A 30 0.66 8.21 17.50
N SER A 31 1.78 7.47 17.58
CA SER A 31 2.96 7.87 18.36
C SER A 31 3.86 8.87 17.63
N TYR A 32 3.65 9.09 16.33
CA TYR A 32 4.49 9.96 15.50
C TYR A 32 3.84 11.29 15.13
N GLY A 33 2.57 11.50 15.49
CA GLY A 33 1.82 12.61 14.91
C GLY A 33 1.62 12.43 13.41
N LYS A 34 1.11 13.48 12.77
CA LYS A 34 0.45 13.41 11.45
C LYS A 34 1.41 13.03 10.32
N PHE A 35 1.44 11.74 9.95
CA PHE A 35 1.65 11.31 8.56
C PHE A 35 0.50 11.86 7.70
N TRP A 36 0.57 13.15 7.44
CA TRP A 36 -0.38 14.00 6.74
C TRP A 36 0.46 15.09 6.06
N ASP A 37 -0.04 15.61 4.94
CA ASP A 37 0.54 16.64 4.10
C ASP A 37 1.54 16.09 3.09
N TRP A 38 1.93 16.97 2.18
CA TRP A 38 2.95 16.67 1.19
C TRP A 38 4.29 17.17 1.70
N GLU A 39 5.31 16.34 1.59
CA GLU A 39 6.67 16.68 1.96
C GLU A 39 7.63 16.33 0.84
N TYR A 40 8.62 17.19 0.62
CA TYR A 40 9.71 16.87 -0.30
C TYR A 40 10.73 15.99 0.40
N SER A 41 11.02 14.83 -0.19
CA SER A 41 12.03 13.91 0.32
C SER A 41 13.32 14.06 -0.47
N ASP A 42 14.38 14.54 0.19
CA ASP A 42 15.72 14.62 -0.41
C ASP A 42 16.28 13.23 -0.75
N LYS A 43 15.85 12.19 -0.01
CA LYS A 43 16.30 10.81 -0.21
C LYS A 43 15.82 10.22 -1.54
N THR A 44 14.66 10.66 -2.02
CA THR A 44 14.01 10.17 -3.26
C THR A 44 13.92 11.24 -4.34
N ASN A 45 14.28 12.49 -4.01
CA ASN A 45 14.19 13.66 -4.89
C ASN A 45 12.78 13.85 -5.48
N SER A 46 11.76 13.71 -4.62
CA SER A 46 10.34 13.74 -5.00
C SER A 46 9.44 14.22 -3.87
N TRP A 47 8.26 14.74 -4.22
CA TRP A 47 7.19 15.06 -3.27
C TRP A 47 6.43 13.79 -2.90
N HIS A 48 6.19 13.56 -1.62
CA HIS A 48 5.44 12.42 -1.11
C HIS A 48 4.18 12.89 -0.39
N ASP A 49 3.08 12.16 -0.59
CA ASP A 49 1.93 12.23 0.31
C ASP A 49 2.23 11.37 1.54
N LEU A 50 2.52 12.02 2.67
CA LEU A 50 2.91 11.32 3.89
C LEU A 50 1.80 10.40 4.43
N ALA A 51 0.53 10.67 4.09
CA ALA A 51 -0.56 9.80 4.49
C ALA A 51 -0.55 8.47 3.73
N HIS A 52 0.04 8.43 2.53
CA HIS A 52 -0.06 7.35 1.55
C HIS A 52 1.32 7.05 0.92
N ILE A 53 2.32 6.72 1.72
CA ILE A 53 3.67 6.38 1.23
C ILE A 53 3.69 4.90 0.78
N PRO A 54 3.95 4.59 -0.50
CA PRO A 54 4.15 3.22 -0.95
C PRO A 54 5.44 2.61 -0.38
N LEU A 55 5.55 1.28 -0.32
CA LEU A 55 6.67 0.61 0.36
C LEU A 55 8.03 0.89 -0.28
N HIS A 56 8.10 1.08 -1.61
CA HIS A 56 9.35 1.41 -2.28
C HIS A 56 9.90 2.78 -1.86
N ASN A 57 9.03 3.72 -1.47
CA ASN A 57 9.42 5.01 -0.90
C ASN A 57 9.62 4.92 0.62
N LEU A 58 8.75 4.16 1.31
CA LEU A 58 8.79 4.03 2.77
C LEU A 58 10.10 3.41 3.28
N TYR A 59 10.75 2.54 2.48
CA TYR A 59 12.06 1.98 2.80
C TYR A 59 13.14 3.03 3.14
N HIS A 60 13.00 4.25 2.63
CA HIS A 60 13.93 5.35 2.91
C HIS A 60 13.67 6.06 4.25
N TYR A 61 12.58 5.72 4.95
CA TYR A 61 12.16 6.34 6.20
C TYR A 61 12.58 5.50 7.40
N ASP A 62 12.86 6.15 8.53
CA ASP A 62 13.28 5.46 9.76
C ASP A 62 12.17 4.52 10.29
N GLU A 63 10.93 4.81 9.92
CA GLU A 63 9.75 4.06 10.25
C GLU A 63 9.69 2.69 9.57
N TRP A 64 10.43 2.48 8.47
CA TRP A 64 10.52 1.19 7.78
C TRP A 64 10.82 0.03 8.74
N LYS A 65 11.67 0.27 9.75
CA LYS A 65 12.06 -0.76 10.72
C LYS A 65 10.86 -1.32 11.49
N TRP A 66 9.80 -0.54 11.71
CA TRP A 66 8.65 -0.97 12.49
C TRP A 66 7.80 -2.01 11.76
N LEU A 67 7.81 -2.01 10.42
CA LEU A 67 7.13 -3.01 9.61
C LEU A 67 7.69 -4.43 9.83
N HIS A 68 8.91 -4.54 10.38
CA HIS A 68 9.57 -5.82 10.66
C HIS A 68 9.47 -6.25 12.13
N ILE A 69 8.98 -5.37 13.01
CA ILE A 69 8.98 -5.56 14.47
C ILE A 69 7.55 -5.68 15.00
N TYR A 70 6.62 -4.95 14.38
CA TYR A 70 5.23 -4.82 14.82
C TYR A 70 4.29 -5.60 13.92
N LYS A 71 3.08 -5.84 14.43
CA LYS A 71 2.00 -6.39 13.61
C LYS A 71 1.59 -5.36 12.57
N VAL A 72 1.60 -5.72 11.29
CA VAL A 72 1.27 -4.83 10.18
C VAL A 72 -0.13 -5.16 9.65
N ILE A 73 -1.00 -4.16 9.65
CA ILE A 73 -2.36 -4.28 9.14
C ILE A 73 -2.58 -3.32 7.97
N ALA A 74 -3.39 -3.74 7.00
CA ALA A 74 -3.85 -2.89 5.91
C ALA A 74 -5.31 -3.18 5.61
N VAL A 75 -6.06 -2.13 5.27
CA VAL A 75 -7.39 -2.29 4.69
C VAL A 75 -7.26 -2.26 3.19
N ILE A 76 -7.84 -3.25 2.54
CA ILE A 76 -7.90 -3.40 1.09
C ILE A 76 -9.34 -3.28 0.62
N ARG A 77 -9.52 -3.05 -0.67
CA ARG A 77 -10.83 -2.85 -1.29
C ARG A 77 -10.86 -3.43 -2.69
N ASP A 78 -12.05 -3.80 -3.17
CA ASP A 78 -12.25 -4.16 -4.57
C ASP A 78 -11.59 -3.10 -5.48
N PRO A 79 -10.67 -3.48 -6.40
CA PRO A 79 -9.88 -2.50 -7.14
C PRO A 79 -10.72 -1.60 -8.05
N LEU A 80 -11.85 -2.08 -8.57
CA LEU A 80 -12.73 -1.30 -9.44
C LEU A 80 -13.49 -0.24 -8.64
N ASP A 81 -14.08 -0.62 -7.50
CA ASP A 81 -14.74 0.30 -6.59
C ASP A 81 -13.76 1.31 -5.98
N ARG A 82 -12.55 0.87 -5.67
CA ARG A 82 -11.47 1.74 -5.19
C ARG A 82 -11.10 2.76 -6.26
N PHE A 83 -10.88 2.35 -7.51
CA PHE A 83 -10.59 3.26 -8.61
C PHE A 83 -11.68 4.33 -8.78
N LEU A 84 -12.95 3.94 -8.74
CA LEU A 84 -14.08 4.87 -8.83
C LEU A 84 -14.12 5.84 -7.65
N SER A 85 -13.75 5.39 -6.45
CA SER A 85 -13.59 6.24 -5.28
C SER A 85 -12.43 7.24 -5.45
N SER A 86 -11.28 6.79 -5.95
CA SER A 86 -10.11 7.63 -6.25
C SER A 86 -10.42 8.67 -7.32
N TYR A 87 -11.17 8.31 -8.36
CA TYR A 87 -11.63 9.23 -9.38
C TYR A 87 -12.56 10.33 -8.82
N LYS A 88 -13.52 9.97 -7.96
CA LYS A 88 -14.37 10.96 -7.27
C LYS A 88 -13.53 11.91 -6.40
N GLU A 89 -12.54 11.38 -5.67
CA GLU A 89 -11.64 12.17 -4.85
C GLU A 89 -10.79 13.13 -5.69
N HIS A 90 -10.19 12.64 -6.78
CA HIS A 90 -9.37 13.44 -7.67
C HIS A 90 -10.16 14.60 -8.29
N LYS A 91 -11.41 14.36 -8.72
CA LYS A 91 -12.31 15.44 -9.19
C LYS A 91 -12.56 16.50 -8.12
N LYS A 92 -12.76 16.07 -6.87
CA LYS A 92 -12.98 16.95 -5.71
C LYS A 92 -11.74 17.79 -5.41
N GLN A 93 -10.57 17.16 -5.31
CA GLN A 93 -9.31 17.83 -4.94
C GLN A 93 -8.85 18.83 -6.00
N HIS A 94 -8.96 18.48 -7.28
CA HIS A 94 -8.46 19.34 -8.37
C HIS A 94 -9.53 20.24 -8.98
N LYS A 95 -10.77 20.21 -8.48
CA LYS A 95 -11.93 20.96 -9.02
C LYS A 95 -12.04 20.85 -10.55
N ARG A 96 -11.67 19.70 -11.10
CA ARG A 96 -11.58 19.44 -12.55
C ARG A 96 -12.72 18.53 -12.98
N ASN A 97 -13.46 18.94 -14.01
CA ASN A 97 -14.38 18.06 -14.70
C ASN A 97 -13.63 17.26 -15.78
N ILE A 98 -12.83 16.29 -15.34
CA ILE A 98 -12.08 15.38 -16.20
C ILE A 98 -12.83 14.05 -16.34
N SER A 99 -12.78 13.42 -17.52
CA SER A 99 -13.39 12.10 -17.74
C SER A 99 -12.48 10.96 -17.28
N ILE A 100 -13.07 9.81 -16.95
CA ILE A 100 -12.31 8.59 -16.59
C ILE A 100 -11.30 8.24 -17.68
N THR A 101 -11.71 8.29 -18.96
CA THR A 101 -10.84 7.98 -20.09
C THR A 101 -9.61 8.89 -20.15
N LYS A 102 -9.76 10.18 -19.79
CA LYS A 102 -8.62 11.11 -19.79
C LYS A 102 -7.70 10.83 -18.62
N ILE A 103 -8.23 10.57 -17.41
CA ILE A 103 -7.42 10.14 -16.26
C ILE A 103 -6.61 8.89 -16.59
N LEU A 104 -7.23 7.85 -17.15
CA LEU A 104 -6.52 6.62 -17.50
C LEU A 104 -5.35 6.82 -18.48
N LYS A 105 -5.40 7.84 -19.33
CA LYS A 105 -4.27 8.20 -20.23
C LYS A 105 -3.13 8.92 -19.51
N GLU A 106 -3.41 9.52 -18.35
CA GLU A 106 -2.43 10.23 -17.54
C GLU A 106 -1.75 9.31 -16.51
N LEU A 107 -2.35 8.14 -16.22
CA LEU A 107 -1.81 7.17 -15.29
C LEU A 107 -0.70 6.34 -15.94
N ASP A 108 0.46 6.36 -15.30
CA ASP A 108 1.58 5.46 -15.56
C ASP A 108 2.20 5.01 -14.22
N PRO A 109 2.96 3.91 -14.18
CA PRO A 109 3.51 3.36 -12.94
C PRO A 109 4.35 4.35 -12.12
N ILE A 110 5.10 5.23 -12.78
CA ILE A 110 5.99 6.18 -12.12
C ILE A 110 5.15 7.28 -11.46
N ARG A 111 4.17 7.83 -12.17
CA ARG A 111 3.29 8.88 -11.63
C ARG A 111 2.44 8.39 -10.47
N VAL A 112 1.80 7.23 -10.61
CA VAL A 112 0.92 6.74 -9.52
C VAL A 112 1.72 6.39 -8.26
N ALA A 113 3.01 6.08 -8.40
CA ALA A 113 3.90 5.76 -7.29
C ALA A 113 4.53 6.99 -6.61
N ASN A 114 4.81 8.06 -7.36
CA ASN A 114 5.68 9.15 -6.89
C ASN A 114 5.10 10.56 -7.06
N ASP A 115 3.93 10.70 -7.69
CA ASP A 115 3.24 11.98 -7.80
C ASP A 115 2.05 12.02 -6.82
N PRO A 116 2.11 12.87 -5.77
CA PRO A 116 1.02 13.00 -4.80
C PRO A 116 -0.35 13.33 -5.41
N ARG A 117 -0.39 13.91 -6.62
CA ARG A 117 -1.64 14.19 -7.34
C ARG A 117 -2.34 12.92 -7.86
N TYR A 118 -1.57 11.86 -8.09
CA TYR A 118 -2.05 10.59 -8.62
C TYR A 118 -1.93 9.41 -7.64
N ILE A 119 -1.39 9.63 -6.43
CA ILE A 119 -1.19 8.59 -5.41
C ILE A 119 -2.46 7.80 -5.07
N HIS A 120 -3.64 8.43 -5.16
CA HIS A 120 -4.92 7.76 -4.93
C HIS A 120 -5.21 6.65 -5.96
N PHE A 121 -4.56 6.68 -7.13
CA PHE A 121 -4.62 5.63 -8.15
C PHE A 121 -3.46 4.63 -8.08
N CYS A 122 -2.56 4.76 -7.10
CA CYS A 122 -1.50 3.79 -6.86
C CYS A 122 -2.11 2.42 -6.55
N PRO A 123 -1.67 1.31 -7.19
CA PRO A 123 -2.11 -0.05 -6.87
C PRO A 123 -1.90 -0.37 -5.38
N GLN A 124 -2.81 -1.17 -4.82
CA GLN A 124 -2.74 -1.53 -3.41
C GLN A 124 -1.51 -2.40 -3.13
N SER A 125 -1.09 -3.23 -4.10
CA SER A 125 0.14 -4.03 -4.04
C SER A 125 1.41 -3.22 -3.77
N TYR A 126 1.45 -1.94 -4.16
CA TYR A 126 2.60 -1.06 -3.91
C TYR A 126 2.74 -0.68 -2.43
N PHE A 127 1.68 -0.86 -1.64
CA PHE A 127 1.66 -0.59 -0.20
C PHE A 127 1.84 -1.85 0.64
N THR A 128 1.73 -3.03 0.04
CA THR A 128 1.64 -4.30 0.79
C THR A 128 2.76 -5.25 0.45
N THR A 129 3.32 -5.14 -0.77
CA THR A 129 4.38 -6.02 -1.27
C THR A 129 5.65 -5.22 -1.49
N TYR A 130 6.77 -5.74 -0.99
CA TYR A 130 8.10 -5.19 -1.23
C TYR A 130 9.06 -6.30 -1.64
N ASN A 131 9.77 -6.12 -2.75
CA ASN A 131 10.65 -7.13 -3.36
C ASN A 131 9.98 -8.51 -3.56
N GLY A 132 8.70 -8.50 -3.96
CA GLY A 132 7.92 -9.72 -4.21
C GLY A 132 7.40 -10.42 -2.95
N GLU A 133 7.66 -9.88 -1.76
CA GLU A 133 7.17 -10.42 -0.49
C GLU A 133 6.09 -9.52 0.10
N ASN A 134 5.01 -10.15 0.59
CA ASN A 134 3.99 -9.46 1.36
C ASN A 134 4.52 -9.10 2.75
N ILE A 135 4.30 -7.84 3.16
CA ILE A 135 4.71 -7.27 4.45
C ILE A 135 3.51 -7.17 5.43
N ILE A 136 2.28 -7.44 4.98
CA ILE A 136 1.06 -7.31 5.78
C ILE A 136 0.73 -8.63 6.49
N ASP A 137 0.53 -8.58 7.80
CA ASP A 137 0.08 -9.71 8.62
C ASP A 137 -1.43 -9.92 8.51
N TYR A 138 -2.22 -8.84 8.52
CA TYR A 138 -3.69 -8.92 8.40
C TYR A 138 -4.22 -7.99 7.32
N PHE A 139 -4.79 -8.59 6.28
CA PHE A 139 -5.63 -7.89 5.31
C PHE A 139 -7.06 -7.80 5.82
N LEU A 140 -7.57 -6.58 5.91
CA LEU A 140 -8.95 -6.30 6.26
C LEU A 140 -9.69 -5.87 4.98
N HIS A 141 -10.74 -6.57 4.60
CA HIS A 141 -11.50 -6.17 3.42
C HIS A 141 -12.45 -5.04 3.81
N GLN A 142 -12.43 -3.93 3.06
CA GLN A 142 -13.34 -2.81 3.32
C GLN A 142 -14.80 -3.29 3.29
N GLU A 143 -15.11 -4.28 2.45
CA GLU A 143 -16.44 -4.87 2.28
C GLU A 143 -16.93 -5.62 3.53
N THR A 144 -16.03 -6.14 4.36
CA THR A 144 -16.31 -6.90 5.59
C THR A 144 -15.58 -6.31 6.81
N LEU A 145 -15.27 -5.02 6.76
CA LEU A 145 -14.32 -4.37 7.66
C LEU A 145 -14.66 -4.56 9.15
N LYS A 146 -15.95 -4.44 9.50
CA LYS A 146 -16.43 -4.64 10.86
C LYS A 146 -16.11 -6.05 11.35
N ASP A 147 -16.49 -7.07 10.58
CA ASP A 147 -16.29 -8.46 10.97
C ASP A 147 -14.80 -8.81 11.03
N ASP A 148 -14.01 -8.32 10.08
CA ASP A 148 -12.56 -8.57 10.06
C ASP A 148 -11.86 -7.90 11.25
N LEU A 149 -12.24 -6.68 11.61
CA LEU A 149 -11.72 -6.00 12.81
C LEU A 149 -12.11 -6.70 14.10
N LEU A 150 -13.35 -7.18 14.22
CA LEU A 150 -13.79 -7.92 15.40
C LEU A 150 -13.00 -9.22 15.56
N LYS A 151 -12.78 -9.97 14.47
CA LYS A 151 -12.00 -11.23 14.48
C LYS A 151 -10.58 -11.04 15.01
N ILE A 152 -9.94 -9.91 14.70
CA ILE A 152 -8.55 -9.66 15.11
C ILE A 152 -8.41 -8.74 16.32
N SER A 153 -9.53 -8.29 16.91
CA SER A 153 -9.53 -7.26 17.97
C SER A 153 -8.74 -7.67 19.20
N GLU A 154 -8.88 -8.92 19.64
CA GLU A 154 -8.13 -9.50 20.76
C GLU A 154 -6.63 -9.54 20.43
N GLU A 155 -6.27 -9.99 19.23
CA GLU A 155 -4.88 -10.07 18.77
C GLU A 155 -4.20 -8.70 18.63
N LEU A 156 -4.98 -7.65 18.37
CA LEU A 156 -4.55 -6.27 18.31
C LEU A 156 -4.59 -5.56 19.68
N ASN A 157 -4.98 -6.26 20.75
CA ASN A 157 -5.16 -5.68 22.09
C ASN A 157 -6.02 -4.41 22.08
N LEU A 158 -7.14 -4.44 21.33
CA LEU A 158 -8.07 -3.31 21.29
C LEU A 158 -8.84 -3.21 22.62
N ASN A 159 -8.97 -1.98 23.13
CA ASN A 159 -9.72 -1.74 24.35
C ASN A 159 -11.24 -1.71 24.10
N LYS A 160 -12.04 -1.71 25.17
CA LYS A 160 -13.51 -1.69 25.07
C LYS A 160 -14.05 -0.52 24.26
N ALA A 161 -13.48 0.68 24.39
CA ALA A 161 -13.94 1.84 23.63
C ALA A 161 -13.66 1.69 22.13
N GLN A 162 -12.52 1.10 21.76
CA GLN A 162 -12.18 0.80 20.37
C GLN A 162 -13.10 -0.28 19.79
N ILE A 163 -13.42 -1.32 20.56
CA ILE A 163 -14.36 -2.37 20.16
C ILE A 163 -15.76 -1.79 19.95
N SER A 164 -16.25 -0.93 20.86
CA SER A 164 -17.55 -0.27 20.68
C SER A 164 -17.60 0.62 19.42
N LYS A 165 -16.50 1.28 19.06
CA LYS A 165 -16.41 2.01 17.78
C LYS A 165 -16.55 1.07 16.57
N ILE A 166 -15.95 -0.13 16.64
CA ILE A 166 -16.06 -1.15 15.58
C ILE A 166 -17.49 -1.69 15.48
N GLU A 167 -18.13 -1.98 16.62
CA GLU A 167 -19.50 -2.48 16.65
C GLU A 167 -20.50 -1.47 16.07
N ALA A 168 -20.25 -0.18 16.26
CA ALA A 168 -21.03 0.92 15.71
C ALA A 168 -20.75 1.21 14.22
N LEU A 169 -19.82 0.49 13.57
CA LEU A 169 -19.61 0.65 12.13
C LEU A 169 -20.83 0.18 11.37
N GLU A 170 -21.37 1.09 10.57
CA GLU A 170 -22.36 0.74 9.56
C GLU A 170 -21.72 -0.13 8.49
N PRO A 171 -22.46 -1.11 7.93
CA PRO A 171 -21.98 -1.87 6.79
C PRO A 171 -21.59 -0.88 5.68
N PRO A 172 -20.48 -1.12 4.98
CA PRO A 172 -20.05 -0.24 3.91
C PRO A 172 -21.20 -0.10 2.93
N GLN A 173 -21.55 1.15 2.57
CA GLN A 173 -22.44 1.36 1.45
C GLN A 173 -21.80 0.62 0.27
N LYS A 174 -22.43 -0.48 -0.17
CA LYS A 174 -22.10 -1.08 -1.45
C LYS A 174 -22.09 0.07 -2.42
N PHE A 175 -20.93 0.36 -3.01
CA PHE A 175 -20.89 1.33 -4.08
C PHE A 175 -21.81 0.73 -5.12
N ASN A 176 -23.03 1.28 -5.22
CA ASN A 176 -24.01 0.85 -6.21
C ASN A 176 -23.25 0.85 -7.52
N THR A 177 -23.05 -0.33 -8.07
CA THR A 177 -22.01 -0.65 -9.03
C THR A 177 -22.24 0.19 -10.29
N ASN A 178 -21.75 1.44 -10.28
CA ASN A 178 -21.60 2.24 -11.49
C ASN A 178 -20.58 1.58 -12.42
N SER A 179 -19.87 0.53 -11.98
CA SER A 179 -19.17 -0.42 -12.85
C SER A 179 -20.09 -1.01 -13.92
N SER A 180 -21.38 -1.23 -13.64
CA SER A 180 -22.38 -1.62 -14.66
C SER A 180 -22.54 -0.59 -15.78
N LYS A 181 -22.21 0.68 -15.51
CA LYS A 181 -22.26 1.78 -16.49
C LYS A 181 -20.91 1.99 -17.20
N LEU A 182 -19.84 1.34 -16.75
CA LEU A 182 -18.54 1.43 -17.43
C LEU A 182 -18.55 0.52 -18.66
N SER A 183 -17.97 1.01 -19.76
CA SER A 183 -17.77 0.17 -20.94
C SER A 183 -16.77 -0.94 -20.63
N ARG A 184 -16.89 -2.09 -21.33
CA ARG A 184 -15.94 -3.21 -21.20
C ARG A 184 -14.48 -2.77 -21.38
N LYS A 185 -14.25 -1.83 -22.30
CA LYS A 185 -12.92 -1.24 -22.55
C LYS A 185 -12.36 -0.50 -21.34
N LEU A 186 -13.19 0.26 -20.62
CA LEU A 186 -12.76 0.96 -19.40
C LEU A 186 -12.45 -0.03 -18.28
N ILE A 187 -13.30 -1.04 -18.09
CA ILE A 187 -13.08 -2.09 -17.09
C ILE A 187 -11.76 -2.81 -17.37
N SER A 188 -11.47 -3.15 -18.63
CA SER A 188 -10.20 -3.77 -19.03
C SER A 188 -8.99 -2.89 -18.76
N ASN A 189 -9.06 -1.59 -19.05
CA ASN A 189 -7.96 -0.68 -18.75
C ASN A 189 -7.70 -0.56 -17.24
N ILE A 190 -8.77 -0.53 -16.42
CA ILE A 190 -8.65 -0.49 -14.96
C ILE A 190 -8.07 -1.82 -14.44
N TYR A 191 -8.57 -2.96 -14.93
CA TYR A 191 -8.05 -4.27 -14.57
C TYR A 191 -6.55 -4.37 -14.85
N ASN A 192 -6.07 -3.91 -16.01
CA ASN A 192 -4.65 -3.98 -16.34
C ASN A 192 -3.75 -3.18 -15.37
N ILE A 193 -4.26 -2.11 -14.76
CA ILE A 193 -3.52 -1.33 -13.75
C ILE A 193 -3.48 -2.07 -12.41
N TYR A 194 -4.53 -2.82 -12.07
CA TYR A 194 -4.74 -3.44 -10.77
C TYR A 194 -4.79 -4.97 -10.81
N GLU A 195 -4.20 -5.59 -11.84
CA GLU A 195 -4.28 -7.04 -12.03
C GLU A 195 -3.71 -7.78 -10.82
N GLU A 196 -2.58 -7.31 -10.29
CA GLU A 196 -2.00 -7.83 -9.05
C GLU A 196 -2.93 -7.68 -7.86
N ASP A 197 -3.65 -6.57 -7.72
CA ASP A 197 -4.59 -6.38 -6.61
C ASP A 197 -5.74 -7.40 -6.69
N PHE A 198 -6.28 -7.66 -7.89
CA PHE A 198 -7.31 -8.68 -8.06
C PHE A 198 -6.81 -10.06 -7.63
N ASN A 199 -5.60 -10.42 -8.07
CA ASN A 199 -5.01 -11.73 -7.82
C ASN A 199 -4.57 -11.91 -6.36
N ASN A 200 -3.84 -10.94 -5.80
CA ASN A 200 -3.23 -11.03 -4.47
C ASN A 200 -4.27 -11.02 -3.34
N TYR A 201 -5.43 -10.42 -3.60
CA TYR A 201 -6.48 -10.23 -2.58
C TYR A 201 -7.75 -11.02 -2.84
N ASN A 202 -7.71 -12.00 -3.74
CA ASN A 202 -8.84 -12.89 -4.05
C ASN A 202 -10.13 -12.15 -4.48
N TYR A 203 -9.99 -10.98 -5.12
CA TYR A 203 -11.14 -10.31 -5.71
C TYR A 203 -11.53 -10.98 -7.02
N SER A 204 -12.84 -11.04 -7.29
CA SER A 204 -13.35 -11.63 -8.52
C SER A 204 -12.94 -10.79 -9.74
N ILE A 205 -12.36 -11.43 -10.74
CA ILE A 205 -12.08 -10.79 -12.02
C ILE A 205 -13.41 -10.36 -12.66
N PRO A 206 -13.55 -9.11 -13.13
CA PRO A 206 -14.79 -8.66 -13.74
C PRO A 206 -15.16 -9.54 -14.95
N PRO A 207 -16.43 -10.01 -15.07
CA PRO A 207 -16.84 -10.94 -16.13
C PRO A 207 -16.71 -10.35 -17.54
N GLN A 208 -16.58 -9.02 -17.65
CA GLN A 208 -16.36 -8.33 -18.92
C GLN A 208 -14.94 -8.50 -19.47
N ILE A 209 -14.01 -9.03 -18.66
CA ILE A 209 -12.63 -9.32 -19.06
C ILE A 209 -12.60 -10.69 -19.74
N ILE A 210 -12.49 -10.69 -21.07
CA ILE A 210 -12.13 -11.89 -21.81
C ILE A 210 -10.64 -12.10 -21.56
N LYS A 211 -10.27 -13.19 -20.86
CA LYS A 211 -8.88 -13.64 -20.76
C LYS A 211 -8.38 -14.05 -22.15
N LYS A 212 -8.03 -13.08 -23.02
CA LYS A 212 -7.03 -13.36 -24.04
C LYS A 212 -5.75 -13.66 -23.26
N LYS A 213 -5.11 -14.80 -23.53
CA LYS A 213 -3.77 -15.12 -23.01
C LYS A 213 -2.86 -13.93 -23.32
N PHE A 214 -2.69 -13.05 -22.34
CA PHE A 214 -1.75 -11.95 -22.39
C PHE A 214 -0.43 -12.52 -21.86
N ILE A 215 0.63 -12.34 -22.63
CA ILE A 215 1.98 -12.73 -22.23
C ILE A 215 2.46 -11.61 -21.30
N PRO A 216 2.76 -11.87 -20.02
CA PRO A 216 3.20 -10.83 -19.08
C PRO A 216 4.58 -10.31 -19.53
N GLY A 217 4.63 -9.15 -20.17
CA GLY A 217 5.87 -8.60 -20.74
C GLY A 217 6.20 -7.17 -20.36
N ASP A 218 5.19 -6.29 -20.26
CA ASP A 218 5.49 -4.85 -20.36
C ASP A 218 5.27 -4.04 -19.07
N PHE A 219 4.67 -4.61 -18.02
CA PHE A 219 4.57 -3.93 -16.71
C PHE A 219 5.71 -4.33 -15.76
N ILE A 220 6.08 -5.62 -15.72
CA ILE A 220 7.12 -6.16 -14.83
C ILE A 220 8.51 -5.61 -15.16
N ASN A 221 8.82 -5.47 -16.46
CA ASN A 221 10.11 -4.91 -16.89
C ASN A 221 10.25 -3.43 -16.53
N THR A 222 9.15 -2.72 -16.28
CA THR A 222 9.12 -1.29 -16.02
C THR A 222 9.51 -1.01 -14.56
N CYS A 223 9.01 -1.79 -13.60
CA CYS A 223 9.43 -1.66 -12.19
C CYS A 223 10.90 -2.02 -11.97
N ASN A 224 11.40 -3.13 -12.54
CA ASN A 224 12.82 -3.50 -12.42
C ASN A 224 13.76 -2.55 -13.20
N LYS A 225 13.27 -1.91 -14.28
CA LYS A 225 14.03 -0.93 -15.07
C LYS A 225 14.11 0.44 -14.41
N TYR A 226 13.09 0.85 -13.64
CA TYR A 226 13.07 2.15 -12.95
C TYR A 226 13.46 2.08 -11.47
N PHE A 227 13.42 0.90 -10.84
CA PHE A 227 13.80 0.68 -9.45
C PHE A 227 14.79 -0.49 -9.35
N PRO A 228 16.05 -0.32 -9.82
CA PRO A 228 17.04 -1.39 -9.80
C PRO A 228 17.35 -1.81 -8.35
N TYR A 229 17.22 -3.10 -8.12
CA TYR A 229 17.56 -3.81 -6.89
C TYR A 229 19.02 -3.58 -6.47
N ASN A 230 19.23 -3.04 -5.26
CA ASN A 230 20.51 -3.05 -4.56
C ASN A 230 20.27 -3.54 -3.12
N PRO A 231 20.56 -4.80 -2.80
CA PRO A 231 20.25 -5.33 -1.47
C PRO A 231 21.28 -4.88 -0.44
N PRO A 232 20.87 -4.35 0.72
CA PRO A 232 21.67 -4.46 1.92
C PRO A 232 21.27 -5.74 2.65
N PHE A 233 22.21 -6.69 2.70
CA PHE A 233 22.33 -7.78 3.68
C PHE A 233 21.05 -8.31 4.35
N ARG A 234 20.46 -9.38 3.80
CA ARG A 234 19.75 -10.37 4.60
C ARG A 234 20.77 -11.28 5.30
N LYS A 235 20.96 -11.11 6.60
CA LYS A 235 21.27 -12.24 7.49
C LYS A 235 20.10 -12.44 8.42
N SER A 236 19.34 -13.49 8.12
CA SER A 236 18.30 -14.06 8.97
C SER A 236 18.77 -14.15 10.42
N HIS A 237 18.20 -13.35 11.31
CA HIS A 237 18.31 -13.54 12.75
C HIS A 237 17.00 -14.14 13.27
N ARG A 238 16.82 -15.43 12.98
CA ARG A 238 16.03 -16.33 13.84
C ARG A 238 16.99 -17.46 14.24
N GLY A 239 17.53 -17.38 15.46
CA GLY A 239 18.21 -18.50 16.11
C GLY A 239 19.63 -18.24 16.61
N LEU A 240 19.78 -18.42 17.93
CA LEU A 240 20.99 -18.74 18.70
C LEU A 240 21.98 -17.64 19.09
N PHE A 241 21.88 -17.26 20.38
CA PHE A 241 23.04 -17.17 21.27
C PHE A 241 23.99 -18.36 21.06
N SER A 242 25.26 -18.11 20.71
CA SER A 242 26.44 -18.83 21.22
C SER A 242 27.68 -18.61 20.33
N LYS A 243 28.65 -17.90 20.91
CA LYS A 243 30.11 -18.10 20.82
C LYS A 243 30.86 -17.87 19.48
N THR A 244 31.92 -17.07 19.65
CA THR A 244 33.22 -17.10 18.94
C THR A 244 33.42 -16.06 17.83
N ILE A 245 33.96 -14.92 18.25
CA ILE A 245 34.71 -13.98 17.42
C ILE A 245 35.98 -14.68 16.93
N LYS A 246 36.12 -14.89 15.62
CA LYS A 246 37.44 -15.05 14.97
C LYS A 246 37.55 -14.12 13.77
N LYS A 247 38.58 -13.27 13.88
CA LYS A 247 39.13 -12.31 12.91
C LYS A 247 39.17 -12.87 11.48
N LEU A 248 38.77 -12.05 10.51
CA LEU A 248 39.35 -12.08 9.17
C LEU A 248 39.59 -10.64 8.70
N LYS A 249 40.89 -10.30 8.61
CA LYS A 249 41.43 -9.11 7.95
C LYS A 249 41.36 -9.33 6.44
N TYR A 250 40.83 -8.37 5.68
CA TYR A 250 41.10 -8.29 4.26
C TYR A 250 41.70 -6.93 3.90
N LYS A 251 42.90 -7.00 3.31
CA LYS A 251 43.67 -5.90 2.73
C LYS A 251 42.99 -5.43 1.46
N VAL A 252 42.75 -4.13 1.34
CA VAL A 252 42.47 -3.48 0.05
C VAL A 252 43.80 -3.01 -0.54
N LYS A 253 44.16 -3.54 -1.72
CA LYS A 253 45.21 -3.01 -2.58
C LYS A 253 44.58 -1.94 -3.47
N ILE A 254 44.98 -0.69 -3.31
CA ILE A 254 44.71 0.39 -4.26
C ILE A 254 45.79 0.31 -5.34
N LYS A 255 45.38 0.18 -6.60
CA LYS A 255 46.23 0.48 -7.76
C LYS A 255 45.87 1.89 -8.24
N ASN A 256 46.84 2.78 -8.17
CA ASN A 256 46.87 4.03 -8.92
C ASN A 256 47.65 3.75 -10.21
N ASP A 257 47.10 4.12 -11.35
CA ASP A 257 47.82 4.38 -12.61
C ASP A 257 47.25 5.74 -13.08
N ILE A 258 47.97 6.84 -12.83
CA ILE A 258 48.80 7.63 -13.79
C ILE A 258 47.99 8.09 -15.00
#